data_AF-V4TDF4-F1
#
_entry.id   AF-V4TDF4-F1
#
_cell.length_a   1.000
_cell.length_b   1.000
_cell.length_c   1.000
_cell.angle_alpha   90.00
_cell.angle_beta   90.00
_cell.angle_gamma   90.00
#
_symmetry.space_group_name_H-M   'P 1'
#
loop_
_entity.id
_entity.type
_entity.pdbx_description
1 polymer ?
#
loop_
_entity_poly.entity_id
_entity_poly.type
_entity_poly.pdbx_seq_one_letter_code
_entity_poly.pdbx_strand_id
1 'polypeptide(L)'
;MPRGTLEVLLVGCKGLEDSDFLGSVDPYVVLTCRTQEQKSSIGSGSGPEWNETFVFTITGDVTELTLKIMDKDTFSNDDYLGEATSVVFSLFIYI
;
A
#
# COMPACT_ATOMS: atom_id res chain seq x y z
N MET A 1 -17.45 -18.72 2.03
CA MET A 1 -16.33 -19.33 1.27
C MET A 1 -15.51 -18.20 0.66
N PRO A 2 -14.17 -18.26 0.68
CA PRO A 2 -13.34 -17.31 -0.07
C PRO A 2 -13.70 -17.42 -1.56
N ARG A 3 -13.89 -16.28 -2.24
CA ARG A 3 -14.22 -16.19 -3.67
C ARG A 3 -12.98 -16.14 -4.55
N GLY A 4 -11.83 -15.81 -3.98
CA GLY A 4 -10.54 -15.77 -4.66
C GLY A 4 -9.45 -15.19 -3.76
N THR A 5 -8.27 -15.01 -4.35
CA THR A 5 -7.12 -14.34 -3.74
C THR A 5 -6.74 -13.13 -4.59
N LEU A 6 -6.52 -12.00 -3.94
CA LEU A 6 -5.99 -10.79 -4.56
C LEU A 6 -4.49 -10.73 -4.29
N GLU A 7 -3.71 -10.78 -5.35
CA GLU A 7 -2.27 -10.58 -5.30
C GLU A 7 -1.97 -9.12 -5.68
N VAL A 8 -1.27 -8.41 -4.81
CA VAL A 8 -0.90 -7.00 -4.99
C VAL A 8 0.61 -6.91 -4.98
N LEU A 9 1.19 -6.56 -6.12
CA LEU A 9 2.62 -6.26 -6.21
C LEU A 9 2.84 -4.77 -5.92
N LEU A 10 3.42 -4.50 -4.75
CA LEU A 10 3.90 -3.17 -4.39
C LEU A 10 5.28 -2.95 -5.02
N VAL A 11 5.31 -2.28 -6.16
CA VAL A 11 6.57 -2.01 -6.88
C VAL A 11 7.37 -0.91 -6.19
N GLY A 12 6.75 0.27 -6.01
CA GLY A 12 7.43 1.46 -5.51
C GLY A 12 6.52 2.69 -5.52
N CYS A 13 7.03 3.79 -4.98
CA CYS A 13 6.40 5.10 -5.08
C CYS A 13 7.32 6.06 -5.84
N LYS A 14 6.73 6.94 -6.65
CA LYS A 14 7.45 8.01 -7.34
C LYS A 14 6.62 9.27 -7.28
N GLY A 15 7.28 10.41 -7.11
CA GLY A 15 6.62 11.71 -7.09
C GLY A 15 5.84 11.97 -5.80
N LEU A 16 6.34 11.48 -4.66
CA LEU A 16 6.00 12.10 -3.37
C LEU A 16 6.32 13.59 -3.51
N GLU A 17 5.35 14.47 -3.22
CA GLU A 17 5.54 15.92 -3.38
C GLU A 17 6.79 16.34 -2.61
N ASP A 18 7.84 16.64 -3.37
CA ASP A 18 9.10 17.18 -2.90
C ASP A 18 8.80 18.54 -2.27
N SER A 19 8.50 18.56 -0.98
CA SER A 19 8.66 19.77 -0.19
C SER A 19 10.14 19.98 0.10
N ASP A 20 10.97 20.12 -0.95
CA ASP A 20 12.34 20.66 -1.08
C ASP A 20 13.34 20.61 0.13
N PHE A 21 13.11 19.83 1.20
CA PHE A 21 13.74 20.05 2.51
C PHE A 21 13.82 18.85 3.47
N LEU A 22 13.39 17.65 3.08
CA LEU A 22 13.43 16.44 3.94
C LEU A 22 14.45 15.46 3.33
N GLY A 23 15.72 15.42 3.74
CA GLY A 23 16.09 14.87 5.05
C GLY A 23 15.52 13.45 5.15
N SER A 24 16.33 12.40 4.95
CA SER A 24 15.95 10.97 4.95
C SER A 24 14.47 10.66 5.27
N VAL A 25 13.63 10.63 4.24
CA VAL A 25 12.26 10.12 4.33
C VAL A 25 12.34 8.59 4.32
N ASP A 26 11.67 7.95 5.26
CA ASP A 26 11.63 6.50 5.43
C ASP A 26 10.17 6.02 5.20
N PRO A 27 9.66 6.09 3.95
CA PRO A 27 8.26 5.84 3.67
C PRO A 27 7.91 4.35 3.76
N TYR A 28 6.72 4.04 4.24
CA TYR A 28 6.14 2.70 4.22
C TYR A 28 4.66 2.74 3.81
N VAL A 29 4.17 1.63 3.26
CA VAL A 29 2.80 1.50 2.76
C VAL A 29 2.02 0.52 3.62
N VAL A 30 0.86 0.96 4.10
CA VAL A 30 -0.13 0.14 4.79
C VAL A 30 -1.23 -0.21 3.79
N LEU A 31 -1.32 -1.48 3.44
CA LEU A 31 -2.34 -2.04 2.56
C LEU A 31 -3.47 -2.62 3.42
N THR A 32 -4.66 -2.04 3.32
CA THR A 32 -5.85 -2.48 4.04
C THR A 32 -6.88 -3.01 3.04
N CYS A 33 -7.24 -4.28 3.21
CA CYS A 33 -8.25 -4.97 2.41
C CYS A 33 -9.31 -5.58 3.35
N ARG A 34 -10.42 -4.86 3.55
CA ARG A 34 -11.46 -5.15 4.56
C ARG A 34 -10.88 -5.34 5.97
N THR A 35 -10.75 -6.58 6.42
CA THR A 35 -10.30 -6.98 7.76
C THR A 35 -8.83 -7.40 7.77
N GLN A 36 -8.19 -7.44 6.61
CA GLN A 36 -6.77 -7.77 6.47
C GLN A 36 -5.99 -6.48 6.31
N GLU A 37 -5.04 -6.25 7.21
CA GLU A 37 -4.08 -5.16 7.11
C GLU A 37 -2.69 -5.78 6.95
N GLN A 38 -1.93 -5.32 5.96
CA GLN A 38 -0.55 -5.69 5.73
C GLN A 38 0.29 -4.43 5.56
N LYS A 39 1.54 -4.47 6.01
CA LYS A 39 2.46 -3.34 5.95
C LYS A 39 3.67 -3.74 5.14
N SER A 40 4.14 -2.82 4.31
CA SER A 40 5.40 -3.00 3.58
C SER A 40 6.60 -2.80 4.48
N SER A 41 7.75 -3.22 3.95
CA SER A 41 9.04 -2.79 4.46
C SER A 41 9.15 -1.27 4.42
N ILE A 42 10.03 -0.71 5.26
CA ILE A 42 10.32 0.72 5.27
C ILE A 42 11.31 0.97 4.13
N GLY A 43 10.90 1.83 3.19
CA GLY A 43 11.74 2.32 2.11
C GLY A 43 12.67 3.42 2.61
N SER A 44 13.53 3.91 1.73
CA SER A 44 14.39 5.07 2.02
C SER A 44 14.45 6.00 0.81
N GLY A 45 14.35 7.30 1.06
CA GLY A 45 14.38 8.36 0.05
C GLY A 45 13.03 8.65 -0.61
N SER A 46 13.05 9.56 -1.59
CA SER A 46 11.86 10.07 -2.30
C SER A 46 11.31 9.13 -3.39
N GLY A 47 11.97 8.01 -3.64
CA GLY A 47 11.59 7.02 -4.64
C GLY A 47 11.79 5.59 -4.16
N PRO A 48 11.12 5.17 -3.07
CA PRO A 48 11.29 3.83 -2.52
C PRO A 48 10.81 2.76 -3.50
N GLU A 49 11.60 1.72 -3.66
CA GLU A 49 11.23 0.51 -4.40
C GLU A 49 11.13 -0.65 -3.40
N TRP A 50 9.90 -1.11 -3.14
CA TRP A 50 9.67 -2.24 -2.24
C TRP A 50 9.79 -3.57 -2.98
N ASN A 51 9.20 -3.65 -4.18
CA ASN A 51 9.05 -4.89 -4.95
C ASN A 51 8.52 -6.04 -4.08
N GLU A 52 7.53 -5.76 -3.24
CA GLU A 52 6.93 -6.70 -2.29
C GLU A 52 5.56 -7.16 -2.77
N THR A 53 5.30 -8.46 -2.68
CA THR A 53 4.01 -9.03 -3.05
C THR A 53 3.18 -9.33 -1.81
N PHE A 54 1.96 -8.79 -1.77
CA PHE A 54 0.98 -9.04 -0.72
C PHE A 54 -0.17 -9.86 -1.26
N VAL A 55 -0.59 -10.87 -0.50
CA VAL A 55 -1.73 -11.72 -0.87
C VAL A 55 -2.85 -11.50 0.14
N PHE A 56 -4.03 -11.14 -0.36
CA PHE A 56 -5.23 -10.93 0.43
C PHE A 56 -6.29 -11.96 0.07
N THR A 57 -6.92 -12.55 1.08
CA THR A 57 -8.02 -13.49 0.87
C THR A 57 -9.32 -12.72 0.65
N ILE A 58 -9.97 -12.88 -0.50
CA ILE A 58 -11.20 -12.19 -0.84
C ILE A 58 -12.40 -13.03 -0.38
N THR A 59 -13.02 -12.64 0.73
CA THR A 59 -14.19 -13.32 1.31
C THR A 59 -15.49 -12.58 0.97
N GLY A 60 -16.02 -12.80 -0.24
CA GLY A 60 -17.27 -12.17 -0.72
C GLY A 60 -17.00 -10.96 -1.62
N ASP A 61 -17.90 -9.98 -1.61
CA ASP A 61 -17.84 -8.77 -2.47
C ASP A 61 -16.83 -7.75 -1.91
N VAL A 62 -15.55 -8.11 -1.87
CA VAL A 62 -14.49 -7.13 -1.57
C VAL A 62 -14.33 -6.27 -2.82
N THR A 63 -14.68 -4.99 -2.67
CA THR A 63 -14.62 -4.03 -3.77
C THR A 63 -13.49 -3.02 -3.60
N GLU A 64 -12.81 -2.96 -2.46
CA GLU A 64 -11.96 -1.80 -2.11
C GLU A 64 -10.65 -2.26 -1.46
N LEU A 65 -9.54 -1.77 -2.00
CA LEU A 65 -8.20 -1.88 -1.44
C LEU A 65 -7.71 -0.46 -1.15
N THR A 66 -7.41 -0.18 0.11
CA THR A 66 -6.85 1.11 0.53
C THR A 66 -5.35 0.94 0.75
N LEU A 67 -4.56 1.81 0.16
CA LEU A 67 -3.12 1.92 0.37
C LEU A 67 -2.85 3.26 1.05
N LYS A 68 -2.30 3.25 2.26
CA LYS A 68 -1.88 4.45 2.98
C LYS A 68 -0.37 4.54 3.00
N ILE A 69 0.17 5.68 2.60
CA ILE A 69 1.60 5.96 2.61
C ILE A 69 1.88 6.80 3.85
N MET A 70 2.78 6.31 4.68
CA MET A 70 3.21 6.93 5.93
C MET A 70 4.73 7.13 5.86
N ASP A 71 5.24 8.23 6.38
CA ASP A 71 6.67 8.42 6.63
C ASP A 71 7.00 8.00 8.05
N LYS A 72 8.02 7.15 8.20
CA LYS A 72 8.44 6.74 9.53
C LYS A 72 9.46 7.72 10.08
N ASP A 73 9.00 8.56 11.00
CA ASP A 73 9.87 9.46 11.72
C ASP A 73 10.42 8.82 12.99
N THR A 74 11.73 8.91 13.20
CA THR A 74 12.38 8.32 14.39
C THR A 74 12.12 9.15 15.66
N PHE A 75 11.77 10.43 15.54
CA PHE A 75 11.66 11.38 16.67
C PHE A 75 10.33 12.15 16.75
N SER A 76 9.47 12.03 15.73
CA SER A 76 8.16 12.69 15.62
C SER A 76 7.02 11.65 15.53
N ASN A 77 5.77 12.10 15.47
CA ASN A 77 4.70 11.23 14.99
C ASN A 77 4.95 10.92 13.50
N ASP A 78 4.65 9.69 13.08
CA ASP A 78 4.68 9.32 11.67
C ASP A 78 3.82 10.28 10.84
N ASP A 79 4.40 10.88 9.81
CA ASP A 79 3.69 11.80 8.94
C ASP A 79 2.88 11.04 7.89
N TYR A 80 1.63 11.46 7.71
CA TYR A 80 0.78 10.90 6.66
C TYR A 80 1.10 11.57 5.32
N LEU A 81 1.62 10.80 4.36
CA LEU A 81 2.01 11.30 3.04
C LEU A 81 0.86 11.22 2.03
N GLY A 82 -0.07 10.27 2.19
CA GLY A 82 -1.23 10.15 1.31
C GLY A 82 -1.94 8.81 1.41
N GLU A 83 -3.10 8.71 0.76
CA GLU A 83 -3.81 7.45 0.57
C GLU A 83 -4.30 7.33 -0.86
N ALA A 84 -4.33 6.09 -1.34
CA ALA A 84 -4.94 5.69 -2.58
C ALA A 84 -5.94 4.59 -2.29
N THR A 85 -7.19 4.79 -2.68
CA THR A 85 -8.19 3.72 -2.64
C THR A 85 -8.43 3.26 -4.07
N SER A 86 -8.14 1.98 -4.33
CA SER A 86 -8.43 1.33 -5.61
C SER A 86 -9.61 0.39 -5.47
N VAL A 87 -10.52 0.46 -6.44
CA VAL A 87 -11.62 -0.49 -6.54
C VAL A 87 -11.10 -1.76 -7.19
N VAL A 88 -11.17 -2.87 -6.46
CA VAL A 88 -10.75 -4.17 -6.96
C VAL A 88 -11.89 -4.75 -7.80
N PHE A 89 -11.80 -4.62 -9.12
CA PHE A 89 -12.76 -5.26 -10.02
C PHE A 89 -12.44 -6.75 -10.11
N SER A 90 -13.33 -7.57 -9.55
CA SER A 90 -13.25 -9.02 -9.72
C SER A 90 -13.64 -9.40 -11.15
N LEU A 91 -12.67 -9.82 -11.96
CA LEU A 91 -12.93 -10.37 -13.29
C LEU A 91 -13.22 -11.86 -13.17
N PHE A 92 -14.48 -12.24 -13.08
CA PHE A 92 -14.88 -13.65 -13.17
C PHE A 92 -14.91 -14.09 -14.63
N ILE A 93 -13.88 -14.80 -15.08
CA ILE A 93 -13.92 -15.52 -16.34
C ILE A 93 -14.59 -16.86 -16.07
N TYR A 94 -15.84 -17.02 -16.51
CA TYR A 94 -16.47 -18.34 -16.60
C TYR A 94 -16.02 -18.96 -17.93
N ILE A 95 -15.24 -20.05 -17.85
CA ILE A 95 -14.92 -20.94 -18.98
C ILE A 95 -15.97 -22.03 -19.13
#